data_AF-A0A0G0ZE45-F1
#
_entry.id   AF-A0A0G0ZE45-F1
#
_cell.length_a   1.000
_cell.length_b   1.000
_cell.length_c   1.000
_cell.angle_alpha   90.00
_cell.angle_beta   90.00
_cell.angle_gamma   90.00
#
_symmetry.space_group_name_H-M   'P 1'
#
loop_
_entity.id
_entity.type
_entity.pdbx_description
1 polymer ?
#
loop_
_entity_poly.entity_id
_entity_poly.type
_entity_poly.pdbx_seq_one_letter_code
_entity_poly.pdbx_strand_id
1 'polypeptide(L)'
;IVKHDINPLYFEYYINKNFPKNIRKKLWSVLKDKPLYNAGVLFASRSKFILLCRMMAKMIKDKRLYGSDQVIVNYILHQDKVKLLDDRYNFIPHTDMKAFFLKNGKFLKNNGEFIQIFHNAGKTDFMRPIKNFGLNSREMKLDPKSFYIKKVFYSTVWAIKHLSDFINES
;
A
#
# COMPACT_ATOMS: atom_id res chain seq x y z
N ILE A 1 -10.69 0.10 5.64
CA ILE A 1 -9.36 0.08 4.95
C ILE A 1 -9.12 -1.30 4.36
N VAL A 2 -8.35 -1.44 3.29
CA VAL A 2 -8.02 -2.76 2.70
C VAL A 2 -6.69 -3.28 3.27
N LYS A 3 -6.66 -4.58 3.63
CA LYS A 3 -5.43 -5.26 4.05
C LYS A 3 -4.55 -5.53 2.83
N HIS A 4 -3.26 -5.25 2.97
CA HIS A 4 -2.29 -5.45 1.92
C HIS A 4 -1.39 -6.63 2.28
N ASP A 5 -1.39 -7.67 1.46
CA ASP A 5 -0.66 -8.90 1.78
C ASP A 5 0.85 -8.83 1.43
N ILE A 6 1.30 -7.81 0.67
CA ILE A 6 2.70 -7.73 0.24
C ILE A 6 3.34 -6.39 0.55
N ASN A 7 4.07 -6.30 1.67
CA ASN A 7 5.41 -5.71 1.72
C ASN A 7 5.98 -5.94 3.13
N PRO A 8 6.56 -7.12 3.39
CA PRO A 8 7.00 -7.51 4.72
C PRO A 8 8.21 -6.72 5.24
N LEU A 9 8.78 -5.82 4.42
CA LEU A 9 9.92 -4.98 4.78
C LEU A 9 9.57 -3.49 4.76
N TYR A 10 8.29 -3.14 4.60
CA TYR A 10 7.86 -1.74 4.47
C TYR A 10 8.20 -0.95 5.73
N PHE A 11 7.80 -1.48 6.89
CA PHE A 11 8.01 -0.79 8.16
C PHE A 11 9.50 -0.70 8.49
N GLU A 12 10.24 -1.80 8.31
CA GLU A 12 11.69 -1.90 8.46
C GLU A 12 12.41 -0.78 7.70
N TYR A 13 12.07 -0.62 6.42
CA TYR A 13 12.70 0.37 5.56
C TYR A 13 12.34 1.80 5.96
N TYR A 14 11.04 2.13 6.04
CA TYR A 14 10.61 3.52 6.21
C TYR A 14 10.81 4.04 7.64
N ILE A 15 10.63 3.19 8.66
CA ILE A 15 10.85 3.58 10.06
C ILE A 15 12.32 3.98 10.26
N ASN A 16 13.26 3.16 9.77
CA ASN A 16 14.69 3.45 9.89
C ASN A 16 15.14 4.63 9.04
N LYS A 17 14.49 4.87 7.89
CA LYS A 17 14.91 5.92 6.97
C LYS A 17 14.47 7.32 7.40
N ASN A 18 13.27 7.49 7.97
CA ASN A 18 12.65 8.82 8.03
C ASN A 18 12.04 9.24 9.37
N PHE A 19 12.30 8.49 10.44
CA PHE A 19 11.81 8.82 11.78
C PHE A 19 12.98 9.03 12.76
N PRO A 20 12.85 9.94 13.74
CA PRO A 20 13.83 10.09 14.83
C PRO A 20 13.94 8.84 15.70
N LYS A 21 15.10 8.58 16.33
CA LYS A 21 15.39 7.34 17.07
C LYS A 21 14.37 7.02 18.17
N ASN A 22 13.91 8.02 18.93
CA ASN A 22 12.86 7.87 19.95
C ASN A 22 11.50 7.49 19.33
N ILE A 23 11.17 8.07 18.18
CA ILE A 23 9.95 7.75 17.44
C ILE A 23 10.01 6.35 16.80
N ARG A 24 11.19 5.93 16.31
CA ARG A 24 11.37 4.58 15.73
C ARG A 24 10.97 3.49 16.70
N LYS A 25 11.47 3.55 17.94
CA LYS A 25 11.14 2.57 18.98
C LYS A 25 9.63 2.49 19.22
N LYS A 26 8.97 3.66 19.30
CA LYS A 26 7.51 3.78 19.48
C LYS A 26 6.70 3.23 18.31
N LEU A 27 7.15 3.46 17.06
CA LEU A 27 6.49 2.91 15.88
C LEU A 27 6.70 1.39 15.81
N TRP A 28 7.92 0.94 16.06
CA TRP A 28 8.31 -0.46 16.00
C TRP A 28 7.56 -1.32 17.01
N SER A 29 7.36 -0.83 18.23
CA SER A 29 6.61 -1.57 19.27
C SER A 29 5.15 -1.86 18.90
N VAL A 30 4.58 -1.14 17.93
CA VAL A 30 3.20 -1.34 17.47
C VAL A 30 3.17 -2.07 16.12
N LEU A 31 4.08 -1.74 15.21
CA LEU A 31 4.01 -2.17 13.81
C LEU A 31 4.82 -3.41 13.47
N LYS A 32 5.76 -3.82 14.34
CA LYS A 32 6.54 -5.04 14.11
C LYS A 32 5.58 -6.23 13.96
N ASP A 33 5.80 -7.03 12.93
CA ASP A 33 5.03 -8.24 12.61
C ASP A 33 3.53 -8.01 12.33
N LYS A 34 3.11 -6.75 12.15
CA LYS A 34 1.73 -6.41 11.79
C LYS A 34 1.53 -6.40 10.27
N PRO A 35 0.34 -6.75 9.78
CA PRO A 35 0.02 -6.61 8.38
C PRO A 35 0.02 -5.13 7.98
N LEU A 36 0.46 -4.86 6.77
CA LEU A 36 0.37 -3.55 6.16
C LEU A 36 -1.07 -3.31 5.68
N TYR A 37 -1.64 -2.17 6.02
CA TYR A 37 -2.89 -1.69 5.46
C TYR A 37 -2.62 -0.61 4.43
N ASN A 38 -3.33 -0.66 3.29
CA ASN A 38 -3.12 0.30 2.22
C ASN A 38 -3.87 1.61 2.49
N ALA A 39 -3.13 2.72 2.54
CA ALA A 39 -3.66 4.03 2.88
C ALA A 39 -4.39 4.76 1.73
N GLY A 40 -4.47 4.16 0.53
CA GLY A 40 -5.09 4.78 -0.64
C GLY A 40 -6.59 5.08 -0.48
N VAL A 41 -7.30 4.28 0.31
CA VAL A 41 -8.71 4.51 0.65
C VAL A 41 -8.97 4.25 2.13
N LEU A 42 -9.42 5.30 2.82
CA LEU A 42 -9.79 5.27 4.23
C LEU A 42 -11.06 6.10 4.45
N PHE A 43 -12.03 5.54 5.17
CA PHE A 43 -13.18 6.28 5.68
C PHE A 43 -12.99 6.49 7.18
N ALA A 44 -12.98 7.75 7.60
CA ALA A 44 -12.80 8.13 8.99
C ALA A 44 -13.49 9.47 9.27
N SER A 45 -13.76 9.76 10.55
CA SER A 45 -14.26 11.06 10.95
C SER A 45 -13.22 12.17 10.70
N ARG A 46 -13.70 13.40 10.56
CA ARG A 46 -12.84 14.60 10.44
C ARG A 46 -11.81 14.68 11.58
N SER A 47 -12.20 14.34 12.81
CA SER A 47 -11.31 14.37 13.97
C SER A 47 -10.12 13.41 13.82
N LYS A 48 -10.35 12.19 13.31
CA LYS A 48 -9.29 11.22 13.03
C LYS A 48 -8.36 11.69 11.91
N PHE A 49 -8.90 12.33 10.88
CA PHE A 49 -8.09 12.92 9.82
C PHE A 49 -7.17 14.04 10.34
N ILE A 50 -7.69 14.93 11.19
CA ILE A 50 -6.88 15.99 11.82
C ILE A 50 -5.78 15.39 12.70
N LEU A 51 -6.11 14.36 13.50
CA LEU A 51 -5.11 13.64 14.30
C LEU A 51 -3.99 13.07 13.41
N LEU A 52 -4.36 12.42 12.30
CA LEU A 52 -3.41 11.87 11.33
C LEU A 52 -2.47 12.95 10.80
N CYS A 53 -3.01 14.09 10.33
CA CYS A 53 -2.20 15.21 9.85
C CYS A 53 -1.23 15.73 10.92
N ARG A 54 -1.69 15.92 12.16
CA ARG A 54 -0.86 16.35 13.29
C ARG A 54 0.26 15.36 13.59
N MET A 55 -0.03 14.07 13.57
CA MET A 55 0.97 13.02 13.81
C MET A 55 2.00 12.96 12.68
N MET A 56 1.57 13.02 11.42
CA MET A 56 2.47 13.09 10.28
C MET A 56 3.38 14.32 10.37
N ALA A 57 2.83 15.50 10.68
CA ALA A 57 3.58 16.74 10.84
C ALA A 57 4.64 16.63 11.94
N LYS A 58 4.30 16.02 13.09
CA LYS A 58 5.19 15.87 14.23
C LYS A 58 6.27 14.79 14.06
N MET A 59 5.94 13.65 13.46
CA MET A 59 6.76 12.43 13.56
C MET A 59 7.67 12.20 12.35
N ILE A 60 7.26 12.61 11.15
CA ILE A 60 8.03 12.39 9.91
C ILE A 60 9.14 13.44 9.80
N LYS A 61 10.40 13.04 9.58
CA LYS A 61 11.53 13.98 9.46
C LYS A 61 11.52 14.73 8.12
N ASP A 62 11.63 14.00 7.01
CA ASP A 62 11.59 14.56 5.66
C ASP A 62 10.22 14.30 5.02
N LYS A 63 9.42 15.35 4.80
CA LYS A 63 8.08 15.23 4.19
C LYS A 63 8.12 14.87 2.70
N ARG A 64 9.29 14.96 2.05
CA ARG A 64 9.46 14.65 0.62
C ARG A 64 9.67 13.15 0.39
N LEU A 65 10.03 12.40 1.43
CA LEU A 65 10.19 10.95 1.31
C LEU A 65 8.82 10.27 1.33
N TYR A 66 8.46 9.71 0.18
CA TYR A 66 7.27 8.89 0.00
C TYR A 66 7.16 7.74 1.01
N GLY A 67 5.94 7.31 1.32
CA GLY A 67 5.64 6.12 2.11
C GLY A 67 5.72 6.28 3.64
N SER A 68 6.30 7.37 4.12
CA SER A 68 6.36 7.65 5.58
C SER A 68 4.98 7.95 6.16
N ASP A 69 4.09 8.51 5.35
CA ASP A 69 2.67 8.71 5.63
C ASP A 69 1.96 7.38 5.91
N GLN A 70 2.21 6.35 5.10
CA GLN A 70 1.60 5.03 5.27
C GLN A 70 2.04 4.35 6.58
N VAL A 71 3.27 4.60 7.05
CA VAL A 71 3.72 4.15 8.38
C VAL A 71 2.86 4.76 9.48
N ILE A 72 2.62 6.09 9.43
CA ILE A 72 1.79 6.77 10.44
C ILE A 72 0.34 6.32 10.37
N VAL A 73 -0.23 6.14 9.17
CA VAL A 73 -1.58 5.60 9.00
C VAL A 73 -1.68 4.23 9.67
N ASN A 74 -0.77 3.32 9.38
CA ASN A 74 -0.77 1.98 9.98
C ASN A 74 -0.59 2.04 11.49
N TYR A 75 0.29 2.92 11.99
CA TYR A 75 0.50 3.08 13.42
C TYR A 75 -0.80 3.45 14.14
N ILE A 76 -1.58 4.38 13.60
CA ILE A 76 -2.88 4.77 14.17
C ILE A 76 -3.90 3.63 14.05
N LEU A 77 -3.98 3.00 12.88
CA LEU A 77 -4.99 1.96 12.63
C LEU A 77 -4.79 0.70 13.45
N HIS A 78 -3.55 0.34 13.79
CA HIS A 78 -3.26 -0.81 14.67
C HIS A 78 -3.50 -0.51 16.16
N GLN A 79 -3.76 0.74 16.52
CA GLN A 79 -4.17 1.13 17.88
C GLN A 79 -5.70 1.20 18.04
N ASP A 80 -6.43 1.28 16.93
CA ASP A 80 -7.88 1.42 16.90
C ASP A 80 -8.55 0.13 16.42
N LYS A 81 -9.83 -0.06 16.77
CA LYS A 81 -10.67 -1.05 16.07
C LYS A 81 -10.97 -0.55 14.66
N VAL A 82 -10.57 -1.31 13.64
CA VAL A 82 -10.77 -0.97 12.23
C VAL A 82 -11.66 -1.99 11.53
N LYS A 83 -12.58 -1.50 10.71
CA LYS A 83 -13.35 -2.35 9.78
C LYS A 83 -12.58 -2.46 8.46
N LEU A 84 -12.30 -3.69 8.06
CA LEU A 84 -11.69 -3.96 6.77
C LEU A 84 -12.73 -3.81 5.66
N LEU A 85 -12.29 -3.19 4.56
CA LEU A 85 -13.06 -3.13 3.32
C LEU A 85 -12.68 -4.32 2.46
N ASP A 86 -13.61 -4.73 1.61
CA ASP A 86 -13.36 -5.61 0.48
C ASP A 86 -12.28 -4.99 -0.43
N ASP A 87 -11.41 -5.84 -0.98
CA ASP A 87 -10.25 -5.42 -1.78
C ASP A 87 -10.64 -4.64 -3.05
N ARG A 88 -11.88 -4.79 -3.54
CA ARG A 88 -12.43 -4.00 -4.66
C ARG A 88 -12.45 -2.50 -4.42
N TYR A 89 -12.46 -2.07 -3.17
CA TYR A 89 -12.52 -0.66 -2.80
C TYR A 89 -11.13 -0.03 -2.62
N ASN A 90 -10.05 -0.77 -2.86
CA ASN A 90 -8.69 -0.23 -2.94
C ASN A 90 -7.79 -1.22 -3.68
N PHE A 91 -8.19 -1.60 -4.90
CA PHE A 91 -7.52 -2.67 -5.64
C PHE A 91 -6.20 -2.19 -6.22
N ILE A 92 -5.10 -2.87 -5.87
CA ILE A 92 -3.76 -2.56 -6.38
C ILE A 92 -3.25 -3.74 -7.21
N PRO A 93 -3.00 -3.52 -8.50
CA PRO A 93 -2.78 -4.61 -9.45
C PRO A 93 -1.49 -5.41 -9.21
N HIS A 94 -0.49 -4.86 -8.52
CA HIS A 94 0.82 -5.52 -8.38
C HIS A 94 0.96 -6.35 -7.11
N THR A 95 0.10 -6.11 -6.13
CA THR A 95 0.31 -6.57 -4.75
C THR A 95 -0.63 -7.67 -4.36
N ASP A 96 -1.74 -7.82 -5.09
CA ASP A 96 -2.63 -8.96 -4.89
C ASP A 96 -2.23 -10.18 -5.73
N MET A 97 -1.27 -10.06 -6.66
CA MET A 97 -0.93 -11.07 -7.69
C MET A 97 -2.10 -11.57 -8.54
N LYS A 98 -3.33 -11.11 -8.25
CA LYS A 98 -4.58 -11.41 -8.96
C LYS A 98 -4.54 -10.75 -10.33
N ALA A 99 -4.83 -11.52 -11.36
CA ALA A 99 -5.06 -10.94 -12.66
C ALA A 99 -6.39 -10.15 -12.66
N PHE A 100 -6.42 -9.14 -13.53
CA PHE A 100 -7.55 -8.25 -13.73
C PHE A 100 -7.64 -7.93 -15.22
N PHE A 101 -8.82 -7.49 -15.66
CA PHE A 101 -9.08 -7.11 -17.03
C PHE A 101 -9.67 -5.71 -17.09
N LEU A 102 -9.32 -4.97 -18.14
CA LEU A 102 -9.95 -3.71 -18.49
C LEU A 102 -10.90 -3.99 -19.67
N LYS A 103 -12.21 -3.86 -19.45
CA LYS A 103 -13.24 -4.07 -20.48
C LYS A 103 -14.18 -2.88 -20.49
N ASN A 104 -14.33 -2.21 -21.64
CA ASN A 104 -15.22 -1.05 -21.80
C ASN A 104 -15.01 0.04 -20.72
N GLY A 105 -13.75 0.35 -20.40
CA GLY A 105 -13.40 1.34 -19.37
C GLY A 105 -13.61 0.87 -17.92
N LYS A 106 -14.02 -0.39 -17.70
CA LYS A 106 -14.27 -0.97 -16.38
C LYS A 106 -13.17 -1.97 -16.01
N PHE A 107 -12.71 -1.91 -14.76
CA PHE A 107 -11.79 -2.89 -14.20
C PHE A 107 -12.58 -4.06 -13.60
N LEU A 108 -12.19 -5.28 -13.96
CA LEU A 108 -12.82 -6.52 -13.52
C LEU A 108 -11.76 -7.46 -12.94
N LYS A 109 -12.08 -8.17 -11.87
CA LYS A 109 -11.29 -9.32 -11.42
C LYS A 109 -11.50 -10.51 -12.36
N ASN A 110 -10.65 -11.54 -12.23
CA ASN A 110 -10.75 -12.78 -13.01
C ASN A 110 -12.11 -13.49 -12.93
N ASN A 111 -12.80 -13.39 -11.80
CA ASN A 111 -14.14 -13.95 -11.58
C ASN A 111 -15.27 -13.07 -12.17
N GLY A 112 -14.94 -12.03 -12.93
CA GLY A 112 -15.90 -11.08 -13.51
C GLY A 112 -16.39 -10.02 -12.53
N GLU A 113 -15.93 -10.04 -11.27
CA GLU A 113 -16.35 -9.09 -10.26
C GLU A 113 -15.82 -7.68 -10.55
N PHE A 114 -16.68 -6.67 -10.43
CA PHE A 114 -16.31 -5.29 -10.69
C PHE A 114 -15.39 -4.70 -9.62
N ILE A 115 -14.30 -4.06 -10.04
CA ILE A 115 -13.40 -3.33 -9.16
C ILE A 115 -13.91 -1.90 -9.01
N GLN A 116 -14.41 -1.57 -7.81
CA GLN A 116 -15.06 -0.28 -7.55
C GLN A 116 -14.06 0.88 -7.51
N ILE A 117 -12.89 0.65 -6.92
CA ILE A 117 -11.81 1.65 -6.83
C ILE A 117 -10.51 0.97 -7.24
N PHE A 118 -10.04 1.31 -8.44
CA PHE A 118 -8.74 0.89 -8.94
C PHE A 118 -7.67 1.90 -8.48
N HIS A 119 -6.73 1.45 -7.66
CA HIS A 119 -5.64 2.27 -7.18
C HIS A 119 -4.42 2.10 -8.10
N ASN A 120 -4.28 3.02 -9.06
CA ASN A 120 -3.18 3.08 -10.03
C ASN A 120 -1.86 3.58 -9.38
N ALA A 121 -1.39 2.89 -8.34
CA ALA A 121 -0.29 3.33 -7.48
C ALA A 121 1.06 3.38 -8.22
N GLY A 122 1.77 4.50 -8.10
CA GLY A 122 3.12 4.68 -8.64
C GLY A 122 3.64 6.09 -8.39
N LYS A 123 4.89 6.21 -7.91
CA LYS A 123 5.52 7.50 -7.61
C LYS A 123 5.67 8.38 -8.85
N THR A 124 6.01 7.77 -9.97
CA THR A 124 6.16 8.41 -11.28
C THR A 124 5.22 7.77 -12.28
N ASP A 125 4.93 8.47 -13.38
CA ASP A 125 4.04 7.95 -14.43
C ASP A 125 4.58 6.66 -15.06
N PHE A 126 5.92 6.52 -15.14
CA PHE A 126 6.57 5.28 -15.56
C PHE A 126 6.24 4.10 -14.64
N MET A 127 6.12 4.34 -13.33
CA MET A 127 5.81 3.29 -12.37
C MET A 127 4.31 2.93 -12.35
N ARG A 128 3.42 3.66 -13.02
CA ARG A 128 1.98 3.37 -12.98
C ARG A 128 1.61 2.24 -13.96
N PRO A 129 0.82 1.24 -13.53
CA PRO A 129 0.40 0.12 -14.36
C PRO A 129 -0.57 0.52 -15.46
N ILE A 130 -1.41 1.54 -15.24
CA ILE A 130 -2.37 2.00 -16.24
C ILE A 130 -1.93 3.37 -16.76
N LYS A 131 -1.76 3.49 -18.08
CA LYS A 131 -1.57 4.74 -18.80
C LYS A 131 -2.91 5.37 -19.14
N ASN A 132 -2.92 6.69 -19.27
CA ASN A 132 -4.13 7.49 -19.51
C ASN A 132 -5.23 7.16 -18.49
N PHE A 133 -4.87 7.00 -17.21
CA PHE A 133 -5.82 6.59 -16.18
C PHE A 133 -6.78 7.73 -15.80
N GLY A 134 -8.10 7.48 -15.83
CA GLY A 134 -9.10 8.44 -15.38
C GLY A 134 -10.46 8.26 -16.05
N LEU A 135 -11.50 8.87 -15.45
CA LEU A 135 -12.91 8.75 -15.85
C LEU A 135 -13.21 9.18 -17.30
N ASN A 136 -12.44 10.14 -17.83
CA ASN A 136 -12.65 10.70 -19.18
C ASN A 136 -11.68 10.13 -20.22
N SER A 137 -10.90 9.11 -19.87
CA SER A 137 -9.95 8.53 -20.79
C SER A 137 -10.61 7.51 -21.70
N ARG A 138 -10.57 7.77 -23.01
CA ARG A 138 -10.98 6.82 -24.04
C ARG A 138 -9.95 5.72 -24.29
N GLU A 139 -8.75 5.84 -23.71
CA GLU A 139 -7.59 5.01 -24.03
C GLU A 139 -6.81 4.53 -22.80
N MET A 140 -7.51 4.16 -21.71
CA MET A 140 -6.85 3.47 -20.60
C MET A 140 -6.18 2.20 -21.13
N LYS A 141 -4.88 2.06 -20.90
CA LYS A 141 -4.07 0.95 -21.40
C LYS A 141 -3.18 0.43 -20.28
N LEU A 142 -3.10 -0.90 -20.15
CA LEU A 142 -2.09 -1.53 -19.31
C LEU A 142 -0.71 -1.24 -19.91
N ASP A 143 0.22 -0.81 -19.10
CA ASP A 143 1.66 -0.79 -19.40
C ASP A 143 2.25 -2.12 -18.90
N PRO A 144 2.50 -3.09 -19.79
CA PRO A 144 2.97 -4.41 -19.38
C PRO A 144 4.31 -4.33 -18.67
N LYS A 145 5.19 -3.40 -19.08
CA LYS A 145 6.54 -3.28 -18.49
C LYS A 145 6.44 -2.90 -17.02
N SER A 146 5.73 -1.82 -16.72
CA SER A 146 5.57 -1.36 -15.32
C SER A 146 4.79 -2.38 -14.49
N PHE A 147 3.83 -3.09 -15.09
CA PHE A 147 3.07 -4.15 -14.45
C PHE A 147 3.94 -5.34 -14.04
N TYR A 148 4.63 -5.97 -15.00
CA TYR A 148 5.40 -7.20 -14.77
C TYR A 148 6.66 -6.96 -13.93
N ILE A 149 7.37 -5.85 -14.14
CA ILE A 149 8.56 -5.52 -13.33
C ILE A 149 8.20 -5.44 -11.84
N LYS A 150 7.11 -4.74 -11.51
CA LYS A 150 6.65 -4.65 -10.12
C LYS A 150 6.17 -5.99 -9.59
N LYS A 151 5.45 -6.78 -10.40
CA LYS A 151 4.99 -8.12 -10.00
C LYS A 151 6.18 -8.99 -9.60
N VAL A 152 7.22 -9.06 -10.43
CA VAL A 152 8.45 -9.80 -10.14
C VAL A 152 9.12 -9.27 -8.88
N PHE A 153 9.34 -7.95 -8.77
CA PHE A 153 9.97 -7.34 -7.60
C PHE A 153 9.25 -7.71 -6.29
N TYR A 154 7.93 -7.57 -6.26
CA TYR A 154 7.14 -7.88 -5.06
C TYR A 154 7.12 -9.38 -4.73
N SER A 155 7.04 -10.26 -5.74
CA SER A 155 7.16 -11.71 -5.53
C SER A 155 8.54 -12.11 -4.99
N THR A 156 9.62 -11.50 -5.48
CA THR A 156 10.98 -11.75 -4.97
C THR A 156 11.16 -11.29 -3.53
N VAL A 157 10.73 -10.06 -3.20
CA VAL A 157 10.79 -9.55 -1.81
C VAL A 157 10.00 -10.42 -0.86
N TRP A 158 8.81 -10.88 -1.29
CA TRP A 158 7.98 -11.80 -0.51
C TRP A 158 8.71 -13.12 -0.23
N ALA A 159 9.31 -13.74 -1.25
CA ALA A 159 10.05 -14.99 -1.10
C ALA A 159 11.27 -14.85 -0.16
N ILE A 160 12.04 -13.77 -0.31
CA ILE A 160 13.20 -13.48 0.55
C ILE A 160 12.79 -13.37 2.02
N LYS A 161 11.69 -12.68 2.32
CA LYS A 161 11.22 -12.58 3.71
C LYS A 161 10.85 -13.95 4.27
N HIS A 162 10.04 -14.73 3.56
CA HIS A 162 9.58 -16.03 4.07
C HIS A 162 10.74 -17.00 4.28
N LEU A 163 11.75 -16.96 3.41
CA LEU A 163 12.98 -17.72 3.61
C LEU A 163 13.76 -17.25 4.84
N SER A 164 13.89 -15.93 5.03
CA SER A 164 14.56 -15.37 6.20
C SER A 164 13.84 -15.71 7.50
N ASP A 165 12.50 -15.68 7.51
CA ASP A 165 11.70 -16.00 8.69
C ASP A 165 11.83 -17.49 9.03
N PHE A 166 11.77 -18.36 8.02
CA PHE A 166 11.99 -19.79 8.17
C PHE A 166 13.37 -20.12 8.77
N ILE A 167 14.44 -19.47 8.29
CA ILE A 167 15.80 -19.67 8.81
C ILE A 167 15.96 -19.15 10.25
N ASN A 168 15.27 -18.06 10.61
CA ASN A 168 15.37 -17.48 11.95
C ASN A 168 14.49 -18.20 12.99
N GLU A 169 13.52 -19.00 12.56
CA GLU A 169 12.65 -19.83 13.41
C GLU A 169 13.16 -21.27 13.55
N SER A 170 14.09 -21.72 12.70
CA SER A 170 14.78 -23.02 12.75
C SER A 170 16.08 -22.99 13.55
#